data_AF-A0A1Q7PZD2-F1
#
_entry.id   AF-A0A1Q7PZD2-F1
#
_cell.length_a   1.000
_cell.length_b   1.000
_cell.length_c   1.000
_cell.angle_alpha   90.00
_cell.angle_beta   90.00
_cell.angle_gamma   90.00
#
_symmetry.space_group_name_H-M   'P 1'
#
loop_
_entity.id
_entity.type
_entity.pdbx_description
1 polymer ?
#
loop_
_entity_poly.entity_id
_entity_poly.type
_entity_poly.pdbx_seq_one_letter_code
_entity_poly.pdbx_strand_id
1 'polypeptide(L)' 'MAIELTPTRIKGSKYLLIPKDLAQLLEIDDQSILNLTIEETNQGQRLVYSIREKHSNPAHN' A
#
# COMPACT_ATOMS: atom_id res chain seq x y z
N MET A 1 2.97 -15.00 -3.29
CA MET A 1 1.73 -15.12 -2.49
C MET A 1 0.76 -14.07 -3.02
N ALA A 2 -0.43 -14.47 -3.47
CA ALA A 2 -1.44 -13.53 -3.94
C ALA A 2 -2.36 -13.19 -2.76
N ILE A 3 -2.44 -11.92 -2.39
CA ILE A 3 -3.36 -11.44 -1.36
C ILE A 3 -4.57 -10.91 -2.10
N GLU A 4 -5.70 -11.62 -1.96
CA GLU A 4 -6.98 -11.15 -2.51
C GLU A 4 -7.54 -10.08 -1.59
N LEU A 5 -7.75 -8.89 -2.15
CA LEU A 5 -8.35 -7.76 -1.44
C LEU A 5 -9.74 -7.52 -2.00
N THR A 6 -10.75 -7.51 -1.13
CA THR A 6 -12.10 -7.08 -1.51
C THR A 6 -12.22 -5.58 -1.25
N PRO A 7 -12.46 -4.74 -2.27
CA PRO A 7 -12.63 -3.31 -2.08
C PRO A 7 -13.89 -3.05 -1.25
N THR A 8 -13.72 -2.43 -0.08
CA THR A 8 -14.83 -2.02 0.77
C THR A 8 -15.05 -0.52 0.63
N ARG A 9 -16.23 -0.12 0.14
CA ARG A 9 -16.58 1.30 0.02
C ARG A 9 -16.97 1.86 1.38
N ILE A 10 -16.11 2.70 1.94
CA ILE A 10 -16.44 3.50 3.13
C ILE A 10 -16.95 4.86 2.66
N LYS A 11 -18.17 5.23 3.07
CA LYS A 11 -18.79 6.51 2.70
C LYS A 11 -17.91 7.67 3.13
N GLY A 12 -17.54 8.53 2.18
CA GLY A 12 -16.82 9.78 2.45
C GLY A 12 -15.31 9.64 2.70
N SER A 13 -14.73 8.44 2.57
CA SER A 13 -13.28 8.30 2.72
C SER A 13 -12.54 8.86 1.50
N LYS A 14 -11.57 9.74 1.75
CA LYS A 14 -10.55 10.16 0.77
C LYS A 14 -9.28 9.30 0.85
N TYR A 15 -9.25 8.36 1.81
CA TYR A 15 -8.08 7.55 2.13
C TYR A 15 -8.25 6.15 1.57
N LEU A 16 -7.16 5.62 1.00
CA LEU A 16 -7.02 4.20 0.72
C LEU A 16 -6.65 3.51 2.04
N LEU A 17 -7.50 2.60 2.51
CA LEU A 17 -7.20 1.79 3.68
C LEU A 17 -6.49 0.51 3.24
N ILE A 18 -5.36 0.24 3.87
CA ILE A 18 -4.56 -0.97 3.67
C ILE A 18 -4.71 -1.81 4.94
N PRO A 19 -5.10 -3.10 4.86
CA PRO A 19 -5.12 -3.98 6.03
C PRO A 19 -3.77 -3.98 6.75
N LYS A 20 -3.78 -3.93 8.08
CA LYS A 20 -2.56 -3.85 8.90
C LYS A 20 -1.58 -4.96 8.58
N ASP A 21 -2.07 -6.18 8.41
CA ASP A 21 -1.24 -7.35 8.09
C ASP A 21 -0.54 -7.19 6.74
N LEU A 22 -1.22 -6.58 5.75
CA LEU A 22 -0.62 -6.24 4.47
C LEU A 22 0.41 -5.12 4.62
N ALA A 23 0.10 -4.06 5.35
CA ALA A 23 1.06 -2.97 5.59
C ALA A 23 2.35 -3.50 6.24
N GLN A 24 2.25 -4.42 7.21
CA GLN A 24 3.40 -5.08 7.83
C GLN A 24 4.19 -5.93 6.84
N LEU A 25 3.53 -6.73 6.01
CA LEU A 25 4.18 -7.53 4.97
C LEU A 25 4.92 -6.67 3.93
N LEU A 26 4.41 -5.47 3.66
CA LEU A 26 5.00 -4.53 2.71
C LEU A 26 6.01 -3.57 3.38
N GLU A 27 6.24 -3.71 4.69
CA GLU A 27 7.09 -2.81 5.48
C GLU A 27 6.70 -1.33 5.32
N ILE A 28 5.38 -1.08 5.26
CA ILE A 28 4.80 0.26 5.20
C ILE A 28 4.47 0.69 6.63
N ASP A 29 5.02 1.83 7.03
CA ASP A 29 4.72 2.51 8.29
C ASP A 29 3.94 3.81 8.06
N ASP A 30 3.55 4.48 9.15
CA ASP A 30 2.78 5.73 9.11
C ASP A 30 3.55 6.91 8.49
N GLN A 31 4.87 6.79 8.33
CA GLN A 31 5.74 7.81 7.73
C GLN A 31 6.13 7.49 6.29
N SER A 32 5.73 6.32 5.78
CA SER A 32 6.11 5.84 4.47
C SER A 32 5.42 6.63 3.36
N ILE A 33 6.21 7.21 2.47
CA ILE A 33 5.67 7.90 1.29
C ILE A 33 5.56 6.90 0.13
N LEU A 34 4.31 6.60 -0.24
CA LEU A 34 3.97 5.68 -1.31
C LEU A 34 3.65 6.44 -2.60
N ASN A 35 4.27 6.02 -3.69
CA ASN A 35 3.82 6.33 -5.03
C ASN A 35 2.84 5.26 -5.49
N LEU A 36 1.63 5.67 -5.84
CA LEU A 36 0.62 4.79 -6.42
C LEU A 36 0.47 5.11 -7.91
N THR A 37 0.68 4.12 -8.76
CA THR A 37 0.52 4.21 -10.21
C THR A 37 -0.49 3.16 -10.66
N ILE A 38 -1.38 3.54 -11.56
CA ILE A 38 -2.28 2.59 -12.23
C ILE A 38 -1.63 2.22 -13.57
N GLU A 39 -1.37 0.94 -13.75
CA GLU A 39 -0.88 0.36 -15.00
C GLU A 39 -2.03 -0.37 -15.71
N GLU A 40 -2.14 -0.17 -17.02
CA GLU A 40 -3.04 -0.94 -17.87
C GLU A 40 -2.40 -2.29 -18.23
N THR A 41 -3.16 -3.37 -18.10
CA THR A 41 -2.74 -4.73 -18.44
C THR A 41 -3.76 -5.38 -19.38
N ASN A 42 -3.36 -6.47 -20.05
CA ASN A 42 -4.25 -7.22 -20.93
C ASN A 42 -5.49 -7.81 -20.22
N GLN A 43 -5.51 -7.84 -18.88
CA GLN A 43 -6.59 -8.40 -18.06
C GLN A 43 -7.30 -7.33 -17.21
N GLY A 44 -6.98 -6.05 -17.40
CA GLY A 44 -7.56 -4.93 -16.65
C GLY A 44 -6.52 -4.00 -16.05
N GLN A 45 -6.89 -3.28 -14.99
CA GLN A 45 -6.03 -2.29 -14.34
C GLN A 45 -5.29 -2.89 -13.14
N ARG A 46 -4.03 -2.53 -12.99
CA ARG A 46 -3.16 -2.93 -11.88
C ARG A 46 -2.72 -1.71 -11.08
N LEU A 47 -2.97 -1.71 -9.78
CA LEU A 47 -2.38 -0.72 -8.87
C LEU A 47 -0.97 -1.18 -8.48
N VAL A 48 0.03 -0.39 -8.83
CA VAL A 48 1.43 -0.60 -8.48
C VAL A 48 1.83 0.44 -7.45
N TYR A 49 2.44 -0.01 -6.36
CA TYR A 49 3.03 0.88 -5.36
C TYR A 49 4.56 0.83 -5.43
N SER A 50 5.20 1.97 -5.19
CA SER A 50 6.64 2.05 -4.94
C SER A 50 6.90 2.89 -3.69
N ILE A 51 7.81 2.41 -2.84
CA ILE A 51 8.24 3.12 -1.64
C ILE A 51 9.35 4.09 -2.07
N ARG A 52 9.12 5.40 -1.95
CA ARG A 52 10.12 6.41 -2.33
C ARG A 52 11.26 6.49 -1.33
N GLU A 53 10.94 6.49 -0.05
CA GLU A 53 11.89 6.61 1.06
C GLU A 53 11.42 5.70 2.19
N LYS A 54 12.30 4.77 2.60
CA LYS A 54 12.17 4.13 3.90
C LYS A 54 12.90 5.03 4.88
N HIS A 55 12.18 5.67 5.79
CA HIS A 55 12.84 6.21 6.96
C HIS A 55 13.35 5.01 7.75
N SER A 56 14.63 4.69 7.61
CA SER A 56 15.31 3.75 8.48
C SER A 56 15.18 4.31 9.89
N ASN A 57 14.19 3.85 10.64
CA ASN A 57 14.14 4.13 12.05
C ASN A 57 15.42 3.51 12.62
N PRO A 58 16.38 4.29 13.14
CA PRO A 58 17.58 3.71 13.71
C PRO A 58 17.09 2.82 14.85
N ALA A 59 17.29 1.51 14.71
CA ALA A 59 16.96 0.54 15.73
C ALA A 59 17.49 1.06 17.08
N HIS A 60 16.57 1.39 17.98
CA HIS A 60 16.92 1.75 19.33
C HIS A 60 17.12 0.43 20.09
N ASN A 61 18.40 0.17 20.38
CA ASN A 61 19.01 -0.87 21.23
C ASN A 61 19.13 -2.30 20.68
#